data_AF-A0A9W4LP73-F1
#
_entry.id   AF-A0A9W4LP73-F1
#
_cell.length_a   1.000
_cell.length_b   1.000
_cell.length_c   1.000
_cell.angle_alpha   90.00
_cell.angle_beta   90.00
_cell.angle_gamma   90.00
#
_symmetry.space_group_name_H-M   'P 1'
#
loop_
_entity.id
_entity.type
_entity.pdbx_description
1 polymer ?
#
loop_
_entity_poly.entity_id
_entity_poly.type
_entity_poly.pdbx_seq_one_letter_code
_entity_poly.pdbx_strand_id
1 'polypeptide(L)' 'MRDLTQAEITVLRHLHSGDTAEVLGLRMGVSWPRGNWVTTTLRRLARKGLVARILKGEGKAEVETFQVTLSGQEALTKVV' A
#
# COMPACT_ATOMS: atom_id res chain seq x y z
N MET A 1 15.08 -13.32 2.50
CA MET A 1 14.07 -12.26 2.23
C MET A 1 14.84 -11.03 1.79
N ARG A 2 14.47 -10.39 0.67
CA ARG A 2 15.08 -9.09 0.28
C ARG A 2 14.55 -8.03 1.25
N ASP A 3 15.44 -7.18 1.75
CA ASP A 3 15.08 -6.11 2.70
C ASP A 3 14.04 -5.16 2.10
N LEU A 4 13.16 -4.64 2.96
CA LEU A 4 12.18 -3.63 2.57
C LEU A 4 12.89 -2.29 2.34
N THR A 5 12.56 -1.62 1.24
CA THR A 5 13.04 -0.25 1.03
C THR A 5 12.35 0.73 1.98
N GLN A 6 12.95 1.90 2.21
CA GLN A 6 12.33 2.92 3.06
C GLN A 6 10.95 3.36 2.56
N ALA A 7 10.75 3.43 1.24
CA ALA A 7 9.45 3.72 0.64
C ALA A 7 8.41 2.63 0.95
N GLU A 8 8.80 1.35 0.87
CA GLU A 8 7.95 0.21 1.21
C GLU A 8 7.59 0.19 2.70
N ILE A 9 8.56 0.45 3.59
CA ILE A 9 8.34 0.58 5.03
C ILE A 9 7.36 1.72 5.31
N THR A 10 7.57 2.88 4.67
CA THR A 10 6.71 4.06 4.87
C THR A 10 5.28 3.76 4.43
N VAL A 11 5.09 3.14 3.26
CA VAL A 11 3.77 2.72 2.77
C VAL A 11 3.11 1.74 3.74
N LEU A 12 3.82 0.70 4.17
CA LEU A 12 3.27 -0.29 5.11
C LEU A 12 2.87 0.33 6.45
N ARG A 13 3.65 1.29 6.98
CA ARG A 13 3.35 1.98 8.25
C ARG A 13 2.11 2.87 8.19
N HIS A 14 1.84 3.47 7.02
CA HIS A 14 0.74 4.42 6.87
C HIS A 14 -0.50 3.81 6.24
N LEU A 15 -0.42 2.61 5.67
CA LEU A 15 -1.54 1.94 5.00
C LEU A 15 -2.55 1.42 6.03
N HIS A 16 -3.78 1.93 5.96
CA HIS A 16 -4.93 1.44 6.70
C HIS A 16 -5.80 0.54 5.83
N SER A 17 -6.59 -0.33 6.47
CA SER A 17 -7.47 -1.24 5.74
C SER A 17 -8.51 -0.47 4.94
N GLY A 18 -8.59 -0.77 3.64
CA GLY A 18 -9.55 -0.15 2.72
C GLY A 18 -9.07 1.16 2.10
N ASP A 19 -7.83 1.59 2.36
CA ASP A 19 -7.28 2.78 1.71
C ASP A 19 -7.16 2.59 0.19
N THR A 20 -7.44 3.66 -0.55
CA THR A 20 -6.97 3.80 -1.94
C THR A 20 -5.54 4.33 -1.95
N ALA A 21 -4.85 4.16 -3.08
CA ALA A 21 -3.53 4.76 -3.26
C ALA A 21 -3.56 6.30 -3.11
N GLU A 22 -4.69 6.92 -3.47
CA GLU A 22 -4.88 8.37 -3.35
C GLU A 22 -5.03 8.82 -1.91
N VAL A 23 -5.89 8.16 -1.13
CA VAL A 23 -6.06 8.46 0.30
C VAL A 23 -4.75 8.26 1.06
N LEU A 24 -4.02 7.19 0.76
CA LEU A 24 -2.70 6.95 1.34
C LEU A 24 -1.70 8.05 0.95
N GLY A 25 -1.65 8.43 -0.33
CA GLY A 25 -0.76 9.49 -0.81
C GLY A 25 -0.99 10.83 -0.10
N LEU A 26 -2.26 11.23 0.07
CA LEU A 26 -2.62 12.42 0.83
C LEU A 26 -2.16 12.36 2.28
N ARG A 27 -2.34 11.22 2.95
CA ARG A 27 -1.89 11.00 4.34
C ARG A 27 -0.37 11.11 4.47
N MET A 28 0.36 10.71 3.44
CA MET A 28 1.82 10.80 3.36
C MET A 28 2.32 12.17 2.90
N GLY A 29 1.43 13.15 2.69
CA GLY A 29 1.78 14.50 2.22
C GLY A 29 2.19 14.54 0.74
N VAL A 30 1.81 13.52 -0.05
CA VAL A 30 2.17 13.40 -1.47
C VAL A 30 1.01 13.88 -2.34
N SER A 31 1.24 14.97 -3.09
CA SER A 31 0.27 15.52 -4.05
C SER A 31 0.16 14.66 -5.31
N TRP A 32 -1.03 14.54 -5.90
CA TRP A 32 -1.17 14.00 -7.26
C TRP A 32 -0.74 15.02 -8.32
N PRO A 33 -0.09 14.60 -9.44
CA PRO A 33 0.19 13.22 -9.88
C PRO A 33 1.47 12.61 -9.27
N ARG A 34 2.21 13.34 -8.43
CA ARG A 34 3.47 12.86 -7.81
C ARG A 34 3.24 11.63 -6.91
N GLY A 35 2.00 11.35 -6.50
CA GLY A 35 1.56 10.12 -5.82
C GLY A 35 1.73 8.81 -6.61
N ASN A 36 2.12 8.84 -7.89
CA ASN A 36 2.26 7.63 -8.71
C ASN A 36 3.25 6.58 -8.14
N TRP A 37 4.26 7.02 -7.38
CA TRP A 37 5.18 6.10 -6.71
C TRP A 37 4.49 5.30 -5.60
N VAL A 38 3.45 5.85 -4.95
CA VAL A 38 2.67 5.16 -3.92
C VAL A 38 1.92 3.99 -4.53
N THR A 39 1.23 4.21 -5.67
CA THR A 39 0.58 3.13 -6.44
C THR A 39 1.57 2.06 -6.88
N THR A 40 2.72 2.47 -7.40
CA THR A 40 3.78 1.54 -7.82
C THR A 40 4.30 0.70 -6.66
N THR A 41 4.46 1.32 -5.49
CA THR A 41 4.92 0.67 -4.26
C THR A 41 3.88 -0.30 -3.72
N LEU A 42 2.61 0.09 -3.66
CA LEU A 42 1.50 -0.78 -3.26
C LEU A 42 1.40 -2.02 -4.15
N ARG A 43 1.48 -1.86 -5.48
CA ARG A 43 1.49 -2.99 -6.42
C ARG A 43 2.69 -3.89 -6.23
N ARG A 44 3.87 -3.34 -5.91
CA ARG A 44 5.07 -4.13 -5.61
C ARG A 44 4.90 -4.91 -4.32
N LEU A 45 4.41 -4.28 -3.26
CA LEU A 45 4.11 -4.94 -1.98
C LEU A 45 3.04 -6.03 -2.12
N ALA A 46 2.05 -5.81 -3.00
CA ALA A 46 1.04 -6.81 -3.30
C ALA A 46 1.62 -8.06 -4.00
N ARG A 47 2.54 -7.86 -4.97
CA ARG A 47 3.29 -8.98 -5.57
C ARG A 47 4.18 -9.72 -4.57
N LYS A 48 4.62 -9.04 -3.50
CA LYS A 48 5.38 -9.65 -2.39
C LYS A 48 4.47 -10.35 -1.36
N GLY A 49 3.15 -10.27 -1.50
CA GLY A 49 2.19 -10.83 -0.53
C GLY A 49 2.09 -10.05 0.79
N LEU A 50 2.67 -8.85 0.87
CA LEU A 50 2.69 -8.02 2.09
C LEU A 50 1.48 -7.08 2.17
N VAL A 51 0.81 -6.85 1.03
CA VAL A 51 -0.40 -6.05 0.92
C VAL A 51 -1.41 -6.82 0.07
N ALA A 52 -2.66 -6.92 0.53
CA ALA A 52 -3.75 -7.43 -0.27
C ALA A 52 -4.41 -6.28 -1.04
N ARG A 53 -4.80 -6.59 -2.27
CA ARG A 53 -5.48 -5.67 -3.20
C ARG A 53 -6.92 -6.12 -3.32
N ILE A 54 -7.85 -5.21 -3.07
CA ILE A 54 -9.28 -5.48 -3.03
C ILE A 54 -9.97 -4.52 -3.98
N LEU A 55 -10.63 -5.05 -5.00
CA LEU A 55 -11.52 -4.28 -5.85
C LEU A 55 -12.87 -4.17 -5.13
N LYS A 56 -13.31 -2.95 -4.83
CA LYS A 56 -14.63 -2.69 -4.22
C LYS A 56 -15.48 -1.91 -5.21
N GLY A 57 -16.73 -2.34 -5.40
CA GLY A 57 -17.69 -1.70 -6.29
C GLY A 57 -18.22 -2.66 -7.36
N GLU A 58 -19.16 -2.17 -8.17
CA GLU A 58 -19.74 -2.90 -9.28
C GLU A 58 -19.54 -2.12 -10.59
N GLY A 59 -19.04 -2.78 -11.64
CA GLY A 59 -18.91 -2.22 -12.98
C GLY A 59 -17.94 -1.04 -13.08
N LYS A 60 -18.39 0.09 -13.63
CA LYS A 60 -17.53 1.26 -13.92
C LYS A 60 -17.07 2.03 -12.67
N ALA A 61 -17.57 1.67 -11.48
CA ALA A 61 -17.24 2.31 -10.21
C ALA A 61 -16.31 1.46 -9.32
N GLU A 62 -15.62 0.47 -9.89
CA GLU A 62 -14.64 -0.32 -9.15
C GLU A 62 -13.49 0.57 -8.65
N VAL A 63 -13.31 0.60 -7.33
CA VAL A 63 -12.23 1.29 -6.65
C VAL A 63 -11.22 0.27 -6.14
N GLU A 64 -9.95 0.45 -6.51
CA GLU A 64 -8.84 -0.35 -6.02
C GLU A 64 -8.46 0.11 -4.60
N THR A 65 -8.67 -0.76 -3.63
CA THR A 65 -8.31 -0.56 -2.21
C THR A 65 -7.25 -1.56 -1.77
N PHE A 66 -6.56 -1.23 -0.69
CA PHE A 66 -5.42 -2.00 -0.19
C PHE A 66 -5.54 -2.24 1.32
N GLN A 67 -4.94 -3.32 1.79
CA GLN A 67 -4.79 -3.62 3.21
C GLN A 67 -3.48 -4.37 3.47
N VAL A 68 -2.82 -4.12 4.60
CA VAL A 68 -1.62 -4.88 4.99
C VAL A 68 -2.03 -6.32 5.34
N THR A 69 -1.27 -7.31 4.85
CA THR A 69 -1.50 -8.72 5.20
C THR A 69 -0.82 -9.06 6.53
N LEU A 70 -1.11 -10.24 7.10
CA LEU A 70 -0.38 -10.73 8.28
C LEU A 70 1.14 -10.76 8.04
N SER A 71 1.58 -11.29 6.90
CA SER A 71 3.00 -11.30 6.53
C SER A 71 3.58 -9.88 6.35
N GLY A 72 2.77 -8.92 5.90
CA GLY A 72 3.13 -7.50 5.86
C GLY A 72 3.36 -6.90 7.23
N GLN A 73 2.51 -7.23 8.20
CA GLN A 73 2.67 -6.82 9.60
C GLN A 73 3.92 -7.45 10.23
N GLU A 74 4.14 -8.76 10.05
CA GLU A 74 5.34 -9.45 10.54
C GLU A 74 6.62 -8.86 9.95
N ALA A 75 6.59 -8.47 8.67
CA ALA A 75 7.73 -7.84 8.02
C ALA A 75 8.04 -6.45 8.60
N LEU A 76 7.02 -5.69 9.01
CA LEU A 76 7.22 -4.41 9.69
C LEU A 76 7.85 -4.57 11.07
N THR A 77 7.41 -5.57 11.85
CA THR A 77 7.91 -5.81 13.21
C THR A 77 9.39 -6.19 13.24
N LYS A 78 9.93 -6.79 12.17
CA LYS A 78 11.35 -7.16 12.07
C LYS A 78 12.29 -6.00 11.70
N VAL A 79 11.72 -4.86 11.30
CA VAL A 79 12.45 -3.68 10.82
C VAL A 79 12.54 -2.58 11.91
N VAL A 80 11.71 -2.66 12.95
CA VAL A 80 11.73 -1.80 14.14
C VAL A 80 12.57 -2.47 15.22
#